data_AF-A0A3C0TSJ7-F1
#
_entry.id   AF-A0A3C0TSJ7-F1
#
_cell.length_a   1.000
_cell.length_b   1.000
_cell.length_c   1.000
_cell.angle_alpha   90.00
_cell.angle_beta   90.00
_cell.angle_gamma   90.00
#
_symmetry.space_group_name_H-M   'P 1'
#
loop_
_entity.id
_entity.type
_entity.pdbx_description
1 polymer ?
#
loop_
_entity_poly.entity_id
_entity_poly.type
_entity_poly.pdbx_seq_one_letter_code
_entity_poly.pdbx_strand_id
1 'polypeptide(L)' 'FLDPPYRSGLLAPTLQGLREGGWLCADALLAAEIASDETTPRTPGYRELDRRIYGDTMLLFLQRDENGSAAPE' A
#
# COMPACT_ATOMS: atom_id res chain seq x y z
N PHE A 1 -6.85 3.79 -6.20
CA PHE A 1 -6.28 4.99 -5.56
C PHE A 1 -6.77 5.01 -4.12
N LEU A 2 -5.89 5.21 -3.15
CA LEU A 2 -6.18 5.20 -1.72
C LEU A 2 -5.70 6.52 -1.11
N ASP A 3 -6.61 7.28 -0.52
CA ASP A 3 -6.30 8.57 0.11
C ASP A 3 -6.92 8.59 1.52
N PRO A 4 -6.38 7.78 2.45
CA PRO A 4 -6.82 7.84 3.83
C PRO A 4 -6.43 9.19 4.46
N PRO A 5 -7.21 9.69 5.43
CA PRO A 5 -6.79 10.83 6.23
C PRO A 5 -5.37 10.62 6.78
N TYR A 6 -4.51 11.63 6.66
CA TYR A 6 -3.10 11.52 7.06
C TYR A 6 -2.95 11.15 8.54
N ARG A 7 -1.92 10.35 8.85
CA ARG A 7 -1.58 9.91 10.22
C ARG A 7 -2.70 9.11 10.90
N SER A 8 -3.59 8.51 10.12
CA SER A 8 -4.70 7.70 10.64
C SER A 8 -4.35 6.23 10.79
N GLY A 9 -3.24 5.76 10.20
CA GLY A 9 -2.88 4.34 10.19
C GLY A 9 -3.86 3.46 9.40
N LEU A 10 -4.76 4.05 8.60
CA LEU A 10 -5.80 3.31 7.86
C LEU A 10 -5.29 2.59 6.62
N LEU A 11 -4.11 2.96 6.10
CA LEU A 11 -3.58 2.32 4.90
C LEU A 11 -3.40 0.80 5.10
N ALA A 12 -2.87 0.36 6.24
CA ALA A 12 -2.68 -1.06 6.54
C ALA A 12 -3.99 -1.88 6.55
N PRO A 13 -5.02 -1.52 7.35
CA PRO A 13 -6.29 -2.25 7.35
C PRO A 13 -7.03 -2.16 6.01
N THR A 14 -6.88 -1.06 5.25
CA THR A 14 -7.43 -0.97 3.89
C THR A 14 -6.78 -2.00 2.96
N LEU A 15 -5.46 -2.11 2.95
CA LEU A 15 -4.75 -3.11 2.13
C LEU A 15 -5.12 -4.54 2.51
N GLN A 16 -5.27 -4.80 3.81
CA GLN A 16 -5.74 -6.10 4.31
C GLN A 16 -7.15 -6.41 3.80
N GLY A 17 -8.10 -5.49 3.96
CA GLY A 17 -9.49 -5.69 3.52
C GLY A 17 -9.62 -5.85 2.00
N LEU A 18 -8.82 -5.12 1.21
CA LEU A 18 -8.78 -5.27 -0.25
C LEU A 18 -8.28 -6.66 -0.66
N ARG A 19 -7.28 -7.20 0.05
CA ARG A 19 -6.73 -8.54 -0.20
C ARG A 19 -7.74 -9.62 0.19
N GLU A 20 -8.33 -9.52 1.37
CA GLU A 20 -9.27 -10.53 1.90
C GLU A 20 -10.61 -10.52 1.19
N GLY A 21 -11.09 -9.35 0.76
CA GLY A 21 -12.35 -9.22 0.02
C GLY A 21 -12.26 -9.63 -1.44
N GLY A 22 -11.06 -9.93 -1.98
CA GLY A 22 -10.90 -10.35 -3.37
C GLY A 22 -11.31 -9.28 -4.40
N TRP A 23 -11.31 -8.01 -4.01
CA TRP A 23 -11.78 -6.90 -4.85
C TRP A 23 -10.82 -6.56 -5.99
N LEU A 24 -9.56 -7.00 -5.89
CA LEU A 24 -8.50 -6.68 -6.82
C LEU A 24 -8.12 -7.89 -7.65
N CYS A 25 -7.97 -7.69 -8.96
CA CYS A 25 -7.36 -8.67 -9.83
C CYS A 25 -5.89 -8.92 -9.46
N ALA A 26 -5.34 -10.04 -9.95
CA ALA A 26 -3.89 -10.23 -10.00
C ALA A 26 -3.21 -9.02 -10.65
N ASP A 27 -2.05 -8.63 -10.13
CA ASP A 27 -1.22 -7.53 -10.64
C ASP A 27 -1.88 -6.15 -10.62
N ALA A 28 -3.02 -5.99 -9.92
CA ALA A 28 -3.68 -4.70 -9.76
C ALA A 28 -2.73 -3.66 -9.19
N LEU A 29 -2.73 -2.47 -9.79
CA LEU A 29 -1.92 -1.33 -9.35
C LEU A 29 -2.71 -0.46 -8.38
N LEU A 30 -2.04 -0.09 -7.28
CA LEU A 30 -2.55 0.82 -6.28
C LEU A 30 -1.59 1.99 -6.16
N ALA A 31 -2.15 3.18 -6.04
CA ALA A 31 -1.43 4.36 -5.59
C ALA A 31 -2.09 4.81 -4.28
N ALA A 32 -1.29 4.92 -3.24
CA ALA A 32 -1.70 5.40 -1.93
C ALA A 32 -1.01 6.73 -1.62
N GLU A 33 -1.79 7.69 -1.13
CA GLU A 33 -1.28 8.97 -0.65
C GLU A 33 -1.33 8.97 0.88
N ILE A 34 -0.18 9.20 1.52
CA ILE A 34 -0.06 9.29 2.98
C ILE A 34 0.89 10.42 3.39
N ALA A 35 0.89 10.78 4.68
CA ALA A 35 1.86 11.72 5.21
C ALA A 35 3.30 11.17 5.07
N SER A 36 4.27 12.01 4.71
CA SER A 36 5.66 11.59 4.51
C SER A 36 6.36 11.21 5.83
N ASP A 37 5.87 11.71 6.96
CA ASP A 37 6.29 11.31 8.32
C ASP A 37 5.51 10.14 8.91
N GLU A 38 4.52 9.60 8.18
CA GLU A 38 3.75 8.43 8.63
C GLU A 38 4.55 7.14 8.44
N THR A 39 4.54 6.28 9.45
CA THR A 39 5.19 4.97 9.38
C THR A 39 4.64 4.19 8.20
N THR A 40 5.51 3.86 7.24
CA THR A 40 5.13 3.05 6.08
C THR A 40 4.65 1.68 6.57
N PRO A 41 3.38 1.30 6.33
CA PRO A 41 2.85 0.05 6.83
C PRO A 41 3.49 -1.12 6.07
N ARG A 42 3.58 -2.28 6.73
CA ARG A 42 3.85 -3.52 6.00
C ARG A 42 2.70 -3.78 5.03
N THR A 43 3.03 -4.18 3.80
CA THR A 43 2.06 -4.40 2.72
C THR A 43 2.01 -5.87 2.30
N PRO A 44 1.71 -6.84 3.18
CA PRO A 44 1.71 -8.26 2.83
C PRO A 44 0.72 -8.55 1.69
N GLY A 45 1.16 -9.32 0.70
CA GLY A 45 0.40 -9.57 -0.53
C GLY A 45 0.46 -8.43 -1.55
N TYR A 46 1.28 -7.40 -1.30
CA TYR A 46 1.56 -6.34 -2.24
C TYR A 46 3.06 -6.11 -2.36
N ARG A 47 3.53 -5.88 -3.58
CA ARG A 47 4.89 -5.46 -3.88
C ARG A 47 4.93 -3.95 -4.01
N GLU A 48 5.82 -3.29 -3.27
CA GLU A 48 6.14 -1.89 -3.50
C GLU A 48 6.88 -1.75 -4.83
N LEU A 49 6.35 -0.92 -5.72
CA LEU A 49 6.95 -0.64 -7.04
C LEU A 49 7.73 0.67 -7.03
N ASP A 50 7.24 1.68 -6.33
CA ASP A 50 7.82 3.02 -6.30
C ASP A 50 7.34 3.80 -5.09
N ARG A 51 8.14 4.78 -4.65
CA ARG A 51 7.78 5.72 -3.60
C ARG A 51 8.29 7.11 -3.93
N ARG A 52 7.45 8.13 -3.77
CA ARG A 52 7.78 9.53 -4.09
C ARG A 52 7.34 10.44 -2.96
N ILE A 53 8.20 11.37 -2.57
CA ILE A 53 7.93 12.34 -1.50
C ILE A 53 7.83 13.74 -2.11
N TYR A 54 6.76 14.45 -1.77
CA TYR A 54 6.49 15.83 -2.16
C TYR A 54 6.12 16.63 -0.90
N GLY A 55 7.12 17.23 -0.25
CA GLY A 55 6.93 17.92 1.02
C GLY A 55 6.41 16.97 2.10
N ASP A 56 5.26 17.31 2.69
CA ASP A 56 4.60 16.52 3.75
C ASP A 56 3.80 15.32 3.23
N THR A 57 3.79 15.09 1.91
CA THR A 57 3.04 14.01 1.26
C THR A 57 3.96 12.96 0.66
N MET A 58 3.61 11.69 0.78
CA MET A 58 4.26 10.56 0.12
C MET A 58 3.25 9.78 -0.73
N LEU A 59 3.58 9.55 -2.00
CA LEU A 59 2.89 8.61 -2.87
C LEU A 59 3.61 7.25 -2.83
N LEU A 60 2.86 6.21 -2.50
CA LEU A 60 3.29 4.82 -2.49
C LEU A 60 2.59 4.07 -3.62
N PHE A 61 3.37 3.48 -4.53
CA PHE A 61 2.85 2.66 -5.63
C PHE A 61 3.05 1.19 -5.29
N LEU A 62 1.95 0.44 -5.27
CA LEU A 62 1.91 -0.97 -4.90
C LEU A 62 1.30 -1.78 -6.05
N GLN A 63 1.70 -3.04 -6.15
CA GLN A 63 1.09 -4.02 -7.02
C GLN A 63 0.61 -5.22 -6.21
N ARG A 64 -0.61 -5.70 -6.46
CA ARG A 64 -1.13 -6.93 -5.86
C ARG A 64 -0.33 -8.12 -6.38
N ASP A 65 0.39 -8.79 -5.48
CA ASP A 65 1.15 -10.00 -5.80
C ASP A 65 0.35 -11.24 -5.40
N GLU A 66 -0.24 -11.95 -6.37
CA GLU A 66 -1.05 -13.15 -6.07
C GLU A 66 -0.21 -14.25 -5.41
N ASN A 67 1.11 -14.28 -5.67
CA ASN A 67 2.02 -15.32 -5.20
C ASN A 67 2.55 -15.15 -3.77
N GLY A 68 2.28 -14.03 -3.10
CA GLY A 68 2.69 -13.82 -1.70
C GLY A 68 4.16 -14.16 -1.47
N SER A 69 5.06 -13.76 -2.36
CA SER A 69 6.49 -13.96 -2.12
C SER A 69 6.89 -13.13 -0.90
N ALA A 70 6.89 -13.78 0.26
CA ALA A 70 7.59 -13.32 1.44
C ALA A 70 8.99 -12.91 1.00
N ALA A 71 9.36 -11.65 1.19
CA ALA A 71 10.74 -11.24 1.05
C ALA A 71 11.57 -12.13 2.01
N PRO A 72 12.71 -12.68 1.56
CA PRO A 72 13.57 -13.47 2.43
C PRO A 72 14.10 -12.59 3.58
N GLU A 73 14.28 -13.21 4.75
CA GLU A 73 14.79 -12.63 6.00
C GLU A 73 16.09 -11.83 5.84
#